data_AF-A0A101J3W4-F1
#
_entry.id   AF-A0A101J3W4-F1
#
_cell.length_a   1.000
_cell.length_b   1.000
_cell.length_c   1.000
_cell.angle_alpha   90.00
_cell.angle_beta   90.00
_cell.angle_gamma   90.00
#
_symmetry.space_group_name_H-M   'P 1'
#
loop_
_entity.id
_entity.type
_entity.pdbx_description
1 polymer ?
#
loop_
_entity_poly.entity_id
_entity_poly.type
_entity_poly.pdbx_seq_one_letter_code
_entity_poly.pdbx_strand_id
1 'polypeptide(L)'
;MKQFGIGNKKFISKQAMQGTFMLFLACCFLSGMQACTNDWWEVNRQTTAAEQPVQFVSQSELIAGSSHEQIRSYLHYYSPVIFKQANEYDDNHKGHDWITNFNFDQDNYLANNKENWSDELKKYVNQGEHPDWQIRPTLYSAAIRFYDQSLQTNSIILLYHVYHAKQRYEIHDWERIEIRIDNVHGGPGSGEEINYVVITRHSLHNAREYPDPDLNFMTTSAGKHVMIWQADWDFNPFNPSQGELHFVEESWSDITALDANNATAKVDINNEGKSRFHYIFVDQSDTEATNFWQAQAIQNDNASSLASGKDQYSGVPMSEVKRITYELQDLADIIPTHLDPANWKDDLSVNMVTPVTDENGTLEVSTGVTTFYYTALDTQDPDEDRKGYIRKHWFWGVYIYGTEGDNFYSELGTEPWYQHLYFAHNGTRGDGSVEDELENRGIFLGKEEYANWNTSDGGFDGRWVQLFPD
;
A
#
# COMPACT_ATOMS: atom_id res chain seq x y z
N MET A 1 34.71 22.62 -31.16
CA MET A 1 35.11 24.00 -31.55
C MET A 1 33.99 24.92 -31.09
N LYS A 2 34.06 25.88 -30.17
CA LYS A 2 35.06 26.65 -29.38
C LYS A 2 34.45 26.75 -27.96
N GLN A 3 35.09 26.55 -26.80
CA GLN A 3 36.31 27.05 -26.16
C GLN A 3 36.26 28.52 -25.67
N PHE A 4 36.65 28.65 -24.37
CA PHE A 4 37.02 29.81 -23.53
C PHE A 4 35.91 30.57 -22.78
N GLY A 5 36.06 30.91 -21.49
CA GLY A 5 37.17 30.76 -20.54
C GLY A 5 36.84 31.49 -19.22
N ILE A 6 36.98 30.83 -18.07
CA ILE A 6 38.02 31.01 -17.02
C ILE A 6 38.04 32.37 -16.29
N GLY A 7 37.85 32.27 -14.96
CA GLY A 7 38.71 32.92 -13.97
C GLY A 7 38.05 33.07 -12.59
N ASN A 8 38.73 33.00 -11.45
CA ASN A 8 40.03 32.46 -11.06
C ASN A 8 40.14 32.59 -9.52
N LYS A 9 41.01 31.78 -8.88
CA LYS A 9 41.64 31.95 -7.54
C LYS A 9 40.78 31.56 -6.31
N LYS A 10 41.30 30.91 -5.24
CA LYS A 10 42.69 30.73 -4.77
C LYS A 10 42.80 29.62 -3.69
N PHE A 11 43.94 28.92 -3.72
CA PHE A 11 44.52 28.00 -2.73
C PHE A 11 44.88 28.65 -1.37
N ILE A 12 44.76 27.90 -0.26
CA ILE A 12 45.59 27.93 0.98
C ILE A 12 45.57 26.50 1.58
N SER A 13 46.53 25.61 1.28
CA SER A 13 47.78 25.25 1.97
C SER A 13 47.69 24.60 3.37
N LYS A 14 48.16 23.35 3.45
CA LYS A 14 48.53 22.59 4.67
C LYS A 14 49.65 23.28 5.46
N GLN A 15 49.61 23.19 6.79
CA GLN A 15 50.79 23.15 7.65
C GLN A 15 50.54 22.33 8.92
N ALA A 16 51.59 21.61 9.34
CA ALA A 16 51.66 20.70 10.46
C ALA A 16 52.41 21.34 11.66
N MET A 17 52.13 20.87 12.88
CA MET A 17 52.98 20.92 14.08
C MET A 17 52.50 19.77 15.00
N GLN A 18 53.22 18.66 15.21
CA GLN A 18 54.45 18.39 15.98
C GLN A 18 54.37 18.59 17.52
N GLY A 19 54.62 17.48 18.25
CA GLY A 19 55.19 17.41 19.61
C GLY A 19 54.16 17.40 20.76
N THR A 20 54.23 16.58 21.83
CA THR A 20 55.38 15.91 22.46
C THR A 20 54.91 14.81 23.44
N PHE A 21 55.73 13.76 23.53
CA PHE A 21 55.75 12.64 24.48
C PHE A 21 55.87 13.07 25.97
N MET A 22 55.23 12.35 26.91
CA MET A 22 55.93 11.96 28.15
C MET A 22 55.29 10.72 28.80
N LEU A 23 56.20 9.81 29.15
CA LEU A 23 56.07 8.52 29.80
C LEU A 23 56.21 8.70 31.32
N PHE A 24 55.47 7.98 32.17
CA PHE A 24 56.02 7.48 33.44
C PHE A 24 55.32 6.18 33.88
N LEU A 25 56.17 5.27 34.33
CA LEU A 25 55.95 3.86 34.65
C LEU A 25 56.05 3.66 36.18
N ALA A 26 55.59 2.49 36.64
CA ALA A 26 56.02 1.74 37.84
C ALA A 26 55.30 2.08 39.18
N CYS A 27 55.03 1.16 40.12
CA CYS A 27 55.08 -0.31 40.24
C CYS A 27 54.64 -0.68 41.69
N CYS A 28 54.29 -1.97 41.91
CA CYS A 28 54.46 -2.76 43.16
C CYS A 28 53.47 -2.58 44.34
N PHE A 29 53.10 -3.57 45.19
CA PHE A 29 53.59 -4.94 45.50
C PHE A 29 52.48 -5.77 46.25
N LEU A 30 52.42 -7.08 45.95
CA LEU A 30 51.95 -8.30 46.66
C LEU A 30 51.42 -8.27 48.12
N SER A 31 50.43 -9.15 48.45
CA SER A 31 50.64 -10.51 49.06
C SER A 31 49.40 -11.08 49.79
N GLY A 32 49.22 -12.41 49.74
CA GLY A 32 48.48 -13.17 50.77
C GLY A 32 47.63 -14.37 50.30
N MET A 33 48.24 -15.57 50.16
CA MET A 33 47.54 -16.86 50.12
C MET A 33 47.38 -17.44 51.54
N GLN A 34 46.25 -18.05 51.86
CA GLN A 34 46.20 -19.17 52.82
C GLN A 34 44.96 -20.07 52.61
N ALA A 35 45.19 -21.38 52.62
CA ALA A 35 44.19 -22.45 52.52
C ALA A 35 44.01 -23.16 53.88
N CYS A 36 43.02 -24.08 53.92
CA CYS A 36 42.56 -24.95 55.03
C CYS A 36 41.39 -24.31 55.84
N THR A 37 40.25 -24.95 56.14
CA THR A 37 39.89 -26.36 56.34
C THR A 37 38.40 -26.63 56.03
N ASN A 38 38.07 -27.88 55.75
CA ASN A 38 36.70 -28.43 55.84
C ASN A 38 36.22 -28.37 57.30
N ASP A 39 34.97 -27.96 57.53
CA ASP A 39 34.12 -28.54 58.57
C ASP A 39 32.65 -28.31 58.23
N TRP A 40 31.92 -29.42 58.15
CA TRP A 40 30.46 -29.50 58.12
C TRP A 40 29.92 -29.04 59.48
N TRP A 41 28.82 -28.29 59.51
CA TRP A 41 27.61 -28.55 60.32
C TRP A 41 26.54 -27.53 59.94
N GLU A 42 25.37 -28.07 59.65
CA GLU A 42 24.17 -27.40 59.16
C GLU A 42 23.36 -26.75 60.31
N VAL A 43 22.65 -25.67 59.93
CA VAL A 43 21.41 -25.13 60.53
C VAL A 43 21.50 -24.33 61.84
N ASN A 44 21.43 -23.00 61.70
CA ASN A 44 20.21 -22.23 61.97
C ASN A 44 20.45 -20.74 61.70
N ARG A 45 19.93 -20.22 60.58
CA ARG A 45 19.88 -18.77 60.32
C ARG A 45 18.44 -18.30 60.26
N GLN A 46 18.08 -17.49 61.24
CA GLN A 46 16.88 -16.67 61.25
C GLN A 46 16.87 -15.77 60.01
N THR A 47 15.74 -15.81 59.33
CA THR A 47 15.37 -15.04 58.16
C THR A 47 15.34 -13.54 58.47
N THR A 48 16.16 -12.77 57.76
CA THR A 48 16.01 -11.30 57.65
C THR A 48 16.08 -10.91 56.18
N ALA A 49 14.96 -10.33 55.72
CA ALA A 49 14.72 -9.57 54.49
C ALA A 49 15.50 -9.99 53.23
N ALA A 50 14.87 -10.87 52.43
CA ALA A 50 15.23 -11.03 51.02
C ALA A 50 14.94 -9.72 50.27
N GLU A 51 15.93 -9.27 49.50
CA GLU A 51 15.76 -8.28 48.45
C GLU A 51 14.58 -8.71 47.55
N GLN A 52 13.60 -7.82 47.44
CA GLN A 52 12.48 -8.00 46.53
C GLN A 52 13.04 -8.10 45.10
N PRO A 53 12.62 -9.09 44.30
CA PRO A 53 12.93 -9.06 42.89
C PRO A 53 12.36 -7.76 42.32
N VAL A 54 13.18 -7.05 41.54
CA VAL A 54 12.72 -5.96 40.69
C VAL A 54 11.54 -6.52 39.90
N GLN A 55 10.33 -6.04 40.23
CA GLN A 55 9.19 -6.26 39.37
C GLN A 55 9.54 -5.56 38.05
N PHE A 56 9.96 -6.35 37.06
CA PHE A 56 9.64 -6.01 35.69
C PHE A 56 8.12 -5.89 35.66
N VAL A 57 7.64 -4.66 35.72
CA VAL A 57 6.30 -4.35 35.26
C VAL A 57 6.30 -4.82 33.82
N SER A 58 5.62 -5.93 33.56
CA SER A 58 5.39 -6.41 32.21
C SER A 58 4.84 -5.24 31.42
N GLN A 59 5.56 -4.79 30.40
CA GLN A 59 5.12 -3.79 29.43
C GLN A 59 3.97 -4.32 28.55
N SER A 60 3.31 -5.40 28.97
CA SER A 60 1.98 -5.80 28.58
C SER A 60 0.95 -5.06 29.44
N GLU A 61 0.84 -3.74 29.28
CA GLU A 61 -0.54 -3.25 29.15
C GLU A 61 -1.05 -3.94 27.90
N LEU A 62 -2.07 -4.78 28.09
CA LEU A 62 -2.64 -5.62 27.05
C LEU A 62 -2.75 -4.84 25.74
N ILE A 63 -1.91 -5.18 24.76
CA ILE A 63 -2.26 -5.03 23.37
C ILE A 63 -3.39 -6.05 23.16
N ALA A 64 -4.60 -5.69 23.59
CA ALA A 64 -5.78 -6.27 22.99
C ALA A 64 -5.59 -6.01 21.49
N GLY A 65 -5.41 -7.10 20.72
CA GLY A 65 -5.34 -7.02 19.27
C GLY A 65 -6.40 -6.03 18.80
N SER A 66 -6.00 -5.07 17.97
CA SER A 66 -6.93 -4.11 17.41
C SER A 66 -8.14 -4.86 16.90
N SER A 67 -9.33 -4.49 17.39
CA SER A 67 -10.55 -5.09 16.86
C SER A 67 -10.59 -4.85 15.35
N HIS A 68 -11.27 -5.71 14.59
CA HIS A 68 -11.48 -5.47 13.16
C HIS A 68 -12.07 -4.06 12.92
N GLU A 69 -12.86 -3.54 13.87
CA GLU A 69 -13.36 -2.17 13.88
C GLU A 69 -12.27 -1.11 13.92
N GLN A 70 -11.24 -1.28 14.76
CA GLN A 70 -10.12 -0.36 14.79
C GLN A 70 -9.36 -0.39 13.46
N ILE A 71 -9.13 -1.57 12.88
CA ILE A 71 -8.46 -1.71 11.59
C ILE A 71 -9.25 -1.03 10.47
N ARG A 72 -10.57 -1.27 10.39
CA ARG A 72 -11.47 -0.57 9.46
C ARG A 72 -11.43 0.94 9.66
N SER A 73 -11.38 1.41 10.90
CA SER A 73 -11.28 2.85 11.19
C SER A 73 -10.01 3.46 10.58
N TYR A 74 -8.86 2.78 10.67
CA TYR A 74 -7.64 3.24 10.00
C TYR A 74 -7.76 3.22 8.48
N LEU A 75 -8.34 2.16 7.90
CA LEU A 75 -8.55 2.06 6.46
C LEU A 75 -9.42 3.21 5.92
N HIS A 76 -10.52 3.55 6.59
CA HIS A 76 -11.36 4.68 6.19
C HIS A 76 -10.70 6.04 6.47
N TYR A 77 -10.03 6.21 7.61
CA TYR A 77 -9.42 7.50 7.96
C TYR A 77 -8.30 7.90 6.99
N TYR A 78 -7.55 6.93 6.45
CA TYR A 78 -6.45 7.18 5.51
C TYR A 78 -6.76 6.80 4.06
N SER A 79 -8.02 6.52 3.73
CA SER A 79 -8.43 6.16 2.37
C SER A 79 -8.06 7.27 1.38
N PRO A 80 -7.55 6.96 0.18
CA PRO A 80 -7.00 7.96 -0.74
C PRO A 80 -8.09 8.80 -1.43
N VAL A 81 -7.75 10.04 -1.80
CA VAL A 81 -8.53 10.79 -2.80
C VAL A 81 -7.85 10.62 -4.15
N ILE A 82 -8.58 10.11 -5.15
CA ILE A 82 -8.02 9.83 -6.48
C ILE A 82 -8.56 10.83 -7.50
N PHE A 83 -7.68 11.65 -8.06
CA PHE A 83 -7.92 12.53 -9.20
C PHE A 83 -7.62 11.76 -10.48
N LYS A 84 -8.63 11.43 -11.29
CA LYS A 84 -8.40 10.57 -12.45
C LYS A 84 -8.63 11.30 -13.76
N GLN A 85 -7.71 11.09 -14.71
CA GLN A 85 -7.85 11.53 -16.09
C GLN A 85 -8.81 10.61 -16.85
N ALA A 86 -9.65 11.21 -17.68
CA ALA A 86 -10.53 10.49 -18.60
C ALA A 86 -9.93 10.44 -20.01
N ASN A 87 -10.26 9.40 -20.75
CA ASN A 87 -10.05 9.26 -22.19
C ASN A 87 -11.30 8.67 -22.86
N GLU A 88 -12.41 9.41 -22.73
CA GLU A 88 -13.74 9.02 -23.20
C GLU A 88 -14.11 9.81 -24.45
N TYR A 89 -13.34 9.63 -25.52
CA TYR A 89 -13.36 10.45 -26.73
C TYR A 89 -14.57 10.23 -27.65
N ASP A 90 -15.39 9.20 -27.40
CA ASP A 90 -16.64 8.97 -28.10
C ASP A 90 -17.71 8.30 -27.20
N ASP A 91 -18.91 8.09 -27.73
CA ASP A 91 -20.03 7.49 -27.00
C ASP A 91 -19.80 6.03 -26.56
N ASN A 92 -18.85 5.31 -27.17
CA ASN A 92 -18.52 3.94 -26.79
C ASN A 92 -17.55 3.86 -25.60
N HIS A 93 -16.83 4.95 -25.30
CA HIS A 93 -15.82 4.97 -24.23
C HIS A 93 -16.30 5.64 -22.95
N LYS A 94 -17.54 6.12 -22.91
CA LYS A 94 -18.11 6.72 -21.69
C LYS A 94 -18.07 5.73 -20.52
N GLY A 95 -17.55 6.19 -19.38
CA GLY A 95 -17.40 5.40 -18.16
C GLY A 95 -16.19 4.44 -18.14
N HIS A 96 -15.41 4.32 -19.22
CA HIS A 96 -14.28 3.37 -19.27
C HIS A 96 -13.21 3.71 -18.22
N ASP A 97 -13.12 4.97 -17.81
CA ASP A 97 -12.21 5.46 -16.78
C ASP A 97 -12.80 5.45 -15.37
N TRP A 98 -13.93 4.78 -15.13
CA TRP A 98 -14.32 4.50 -13.76
C TRP A 98 -13.38 3.48 -13.13
N ILE A 99 -13.11 3.63 -11.83
CA ILE A 99 -12.49 2.55 -11.05
C ILE A 99 -13.50 1.38 -11.05
N THR A 100 -13.04 0.17 -11.29
CA THR A 100 -13.91 -0.98 -11.54
C THR A 100 -13.99 -1.88 -10.30
N ASN A 101 -15.17 -2.44 -10.01
CA ASN A 101 -15.29 -3.60 -9.13
C ASN A 101 -14.83 -4.86 -9.88
N PHE A 102 -14.23 -5.83 -9.20
CA PHE A 102 -13.63 -7.00 -9.86
C PHE A 102 -14.64 -7.88 -10.61
N ASN A 103 -15.87 -7.99 -10.09
CA ASN A 103 -16.97 -8.76 -10.68
C ASN A 103 -18.16 -7.83 -10.96
N PHE A 104 -17.91 -6.75 -11.70
CA PHE A 104 -18.87 -5.65 -11.91
C PHE A 104 -20.15 -6.07 -12.64
N ASP A 105 -20.13 -7.16 -13.39
CA ASP A 105 -21.26 -7.71 -14.17
C ASP A 105 -21.93 -8.92 -13.51
N GLN A 106 -21.40 -9.39 -12.37
CA GLN A 106 -21.94 -10.47 -11.53
C GLN A 106 -22.02 -11.86 -12.19
N ASP A 107 -21.33 -12.09 -13.31
CA ASP A 107 -21.39 -13.38 -14.00
C ASP A 107 -20.36 -14.39 -13.47
N ASN A 108 -19.38 -13.93 -12.66
CA ASN A 108 -18.23 -14.68 -12.12
C ASN A 108 -17.29 -15.25 -13.20
N TYR A 109 -17.44 -14.82 -14.45
CA TYR A 109 -16.62 -15.22 -15.58
C TYR A 109 -15.55 -14.15 -15.87
N LEU A 110 -14.48 -14.21 -15.09
CA LEU A 110 -13.44 -13.20 -15.05
C LEU A 110 -12.54 -13.20 -16.30
N ALA A 111 -12.43 -14.33 -16.99
CA ALA A 111 -11.55 -14.52 -18.15
C ALA A 111 -11.72 -13.47 -19.27
N ASN A 112 -12.92 -12.91 -19.45
CA ASN A 112 -13.19 -11.92 -20.48
C ASN A 112 -13.77 -10.60 -19.91
N ASN A 113 -13.51 -10.27 -18.63
CA ASN A 113 -13.98 -9.01 -18.00
C ASN A 113 -13.74 -7.76 -18.87
N LYS A 114 -12.63 -7.71 -19.62
CA LYS A 114 -12.33 -6.55 -20.49
C LYS A 114 -13.38 -6.33 -21.58
N GLU A 115 -14.00 -7.38 -22.11
CA GLU A 115 -15.02 -7.30 -23.18
C GLU A 115 -16.33 -6.78 -22.60
N ASN A 116 -16.79 -7.37 -21.49
CA ASN A 116 -17.99 -6.89 -20.80
C ASN A 116 -17.79 -5.41 -20.47
N TRP A 117 -16.63 -5.02 -19.92
CA TRP A 117 -16.33 -3.62 -19.65
C TRP A 117 -16.27 -2.74 -20.90
N SER A 118 -15.74 -3.20 -22.04
CA SER A 118 -15.61 -2.35 -23.22
C SER A 118 -16.85 -2.26 -24.09
N ASP A 119 -17.56 -3.37 -24.27
CA ASP A 119 -18.56 -3.52 -25.33
C ASP A 119 -19.98 -3.31 -24.79
N GLU A 120 -20.18 -3.67 -23.52
CA GLU A 120 -21.48 -3.68 -22.86
C GLU A 120 -21.70 -2.46 -21.95
N LEU A 121 -20.62 -1.84 -21.45
CA LEU A 121 -20.68 -0.67 -20.56
C LEU A 121 -21.47 0.50 -21.16
N LYS A 122 -21.38 0.73 -22.47
CA LYS A 122 -22.17 1.78 -23.13
C LYS A 122 -23.68 1.57 -23.00
N LYS A 123 -24.15 0.31 -22.92
CA LYS A 123 -25.57 -0.01 -22.75
C LYS A 123 -26.01 0.27 -21.32
N TYR A 124 -25.14 -0.01 -20.34
CA TYR A 124 -25.36 0.44 -18.96
C TYR A 124 -25.44 1.98 -18.91
N VAL A 125 -24.41 2.68 -19.42
CA VAL A 125 -24.29 4.14 -19.31
C VAL A 125 -25.40 4.89 -20.06
N ASN A 126 -25.74 4.48 -21.28
CA ASN A 126 -26.64 5.26 -22.14
C ASN A 126 -28.06 4.69 -22.25
N GLN A 127 -28.29 3.43 -21.87
CA GLN A 127 -29.55 2.72 -22.11
C GLN A 127 -30.12 2.08 -20.83
N GLY A 128 -29.36 2.04 -19.72
CA GLY A 128 -29.78 1.45 -18.45
C GLY A 128 -30.13 -0.03 -18.57
N GLU A 129 -29.51 -0.75 -19.52
CA GLU A 129 -29.93 -2.12 -19.91
C GLU A 129 -29.40 -3.24 -19.00
N HIS A 130 -28.41 -2.95 -18.15
CA HIS A 130 -27.77 -3.91 -17.25
C HIS A 130 -28.10 -3.61 -15.78
N PRO A 131 -29.35 -3.90 -15.32
CA PRO A 131 -29.76 -3.65 -13.94
C PRO A 131 -29.10 -4.60 -12.92
N ASP A 132 -28.51 -5.68 -13.40
CA ASP A 132 -27.75 -6.69 -12.68
C ASP A 132 -26.28 -6.28 -12.47
N TRP A 133 -25.75 -5.37 -13.28
CA TRP A 133 -24.39 -4.87 -13.06
C TRP A 133 -24.28 -4.05 -11.77
N GLN A 134 -23.21 -4.30 -11.04
CA GLN A 134 -22.75 -3.52 -9.91
C GLN A 134 -21.50 -2.72 -10.27
N ILE A 135 -21.69 -1.67 -11.08
CA ILE A 135 -20.64 -0.67 -11.25
C ILE A 135 -20.54 0.17 -9.98
N ARG A 136 -19.75 -0.34 -9.03
CA ARG A 136 -19.38 0.32 -7.79
C ARG A 136 -17.87 0.54 -7.83
N PRO A 137 -17.38 1.78 -8.01
CA PRO A 137 -15.97 2.06 -7.85
C PRO A 137 -15.47 1.47 -6.53
N THR A 138 -14.47 0.59 -6.59
CA THR A 138 -14.02 -0.22 -5.46
C THR A 138 -12.52 -0.10 -5.32
N LEU A 139 -12.04 0.15 -4.11
CA LEU A 139 -10.65 -0.07 -3.75
C LEU A 139 -10.56 -1.34 -2.91
N TYR A 140 -9.86 -2.36 -3.41
CA TYR A 140 -9.62 -3.57 -2.64
C TYR A 140 -8.55 -3.29 -1.59
N SER A 141 -8.89 -3.50 -0.34
CA SER A 141 -8.11 -3.03 0.78
C SER A 141 -7.67 -4.16 1.69
N ALA A 142 -6.56 -3.94 2.38
CA ALA A 142 -6.05 -4.85 3.40
C ALA A 142 -5.20 -4.05 4.37
N ALA A 143 -5.02 -4.58 5.58
CA ALA A 143 -4.10 -3.99 6.55
C ALA A 143 -3.16 -5.05 7.12
N ILE A 144 -1.90 -4.71 7.31
CA ILE A 144 -0.88 -5.55 7.94
C ILE A 144 -0.43 -4.84 9.20
N ARG A 145 -0.76 -5.39 10.37
CA ARG A 145 -0.40 -4.81 11.68
C ARG A 145 0.68 -5.63 12.35
N PHE A 146 1.76 -5.00 12.80
CA PHE A 146 2.84 -5.70 13.47
C PHE A 146 3.50 -4.80 14.51
N TYR A 147 4.25 -5.40 15.42
CA TYR A 147 5.14 -4.67 16.31
C TYR A 147 6.53 -4.60 15.66
N ASP A 148 7.00 -3.39 15.36
CA ASP A 148 8.35 -3.16 14.87
C ASP A 148 9.30 -3.11 16.07
N GLN A 149 10.11 -4.16 16.26
CA GLN A 149 11.03 -4.23 17.39
C GLN A 149 12.16 -3.20 17.32
N SER A 150 12.56 -2.81 16.10
CA SER A 150 13.64 -1.85 15.89
C SER A 150 13.22 -0.44 16.29
N LEU A 151 11.97 -0.08 15.98
CA LEU A 151 11.37 1.21 16.33
C LEU A 151 10.63 1.18 17.68
N GLN A 152 10.47 -0.01 18.28
CA GLN A 152 9.69 -0.23 19.50
C GLN A 152 8.27 0.33 19.43
N THR A 153 7.60 0.12 18.28
CA THR A 153 6.28 0.70 18.01
C THR A 153 5.34 -0.32 17.40
N ASN A 154 4.03 -0.13 17.63
CA ASN A 154 3.01 -0.77 16.82
C ASN A 154 2.90 -0.01 15.49
N SER A 155 2.93 -0.75 14.41
CA SER A 155 2.83 -0.25 13.05
C SER A 155 1.65 -0.92 12.34
N ILE A 156 1.06 -0.17 11.40
CA ILE A 156 0.08 -0.69 10.46
C ILE A 156 0.46 -0.25 9.06
N ILE A 157 0.43 -1.18 8.12
CA ILE A 157 0.54 -0.92 6.69
C ILE A 157 -0.86 -1.05 6.11
N LEU A 158 -1.38 0.04 5.56
CA LEU A 158 -2.65 0.10 4.87
C LEU A 158 -2.40 -0.08 3.37
N LEU A 159 -3.13 -1.00 2.76
CA LEU A 159 -3.02 -1.34 1.35
C LEU A 159 -4.35 -0.99 0.69
N TYR A 160 -4.30 -0.27 -0.43
CA TYR A 160 -5.44 0.02 -1.28
C TYR A 160 -5.06 -0.31 -2.71
N HIS A 161 -5.88 -1.12 -3.38
CA HIS A 161 -5.61 -1.58 -4.73
C HIS A 161 -6.68 -1.03 -5.68
N VAL A 162 -6.22 -0.40 -6.74
CA VAL A 162 -7.06 0.11 -7.82
C VAL A 162 -7.09 -0.96 -8.90
N TYR A 163 -8.28 -1.49 -9.18
CA TYR A 163 -8.50 -2.45 -10.25
C TYR A 163 -9.05 -1.77 -11.49
N HIS A 164 -8.52 -2.17 -12.65
CA HIS A 164 -9.06 -1.84 -13.96
C HIS A 164 -9.37 -3.13 -14.71
N ALA A 165 -10.63 -3.32 -15.09
CA ALA A 165 -11.04 -4.48 -15.87
C ALA A 165 -10.33 -4.57 -17.22
N LYS A 166 -9.95 -3.41 -17.77
CA LYS A 166 -9.27 -3.27 -19.05
C LYS A 166 -8.19 -2.20 -19.00
N GLN A 167 -7.03 -2.54 -19.55
CA GLN A 167 -5.96 -1.59 -19.86
C GLN A 167 -5.49 -1.83 -21.28
N ARG A 168 -5.75 -0.87 -22.18
CA ARG A 168 -5.60 -1.06 -23.64
C ARG A 168 -6.31 -2.31 -24.16
N TYR A 169 -5.55 -3.38 -24.43
CA TYR A 169 -6.02 -4.67 -24.89
C TYR A 169 -5.86 -5.76 -23.82
N GLU A 170 -5.23 -5.45 -22.69
CA GLU A 170 -4.96 -6.39 -21.59
C GLU A 170 -6.11 -6.39 -20.56
N ILE A 171 -6.25 -7.50 -19.84
CA ILE A 171 -7.24 -7.68 -18.76
C ILE A 171 -6.58 -7.64 -17.38
N HIS A 172 -7.36 -7.31 -16.35
CA HIS A 172 -6.99 -7.35 -14.94
C HIS A 172 -5.72 -6.56 -14.57
N ASP A 173 -5.68 -5.28 -14.93
CA ASP A 173 -4.60 -4.43 -14.44
C ASP A 173 -4.88 -3.95 -13.00
N TRP A 174 -3.80 -3.76 -12.25
CA TRP A 174 -3.82 -3.52 -10.82
C TRP A 174 -2.71 -2.55 -10.45
N GLU A 175 -3.12 -1.47 -9.81
CA GLU A 175 -2.21 -0.54 -9.15
C GLU A 175 -2.47 -0.56 -7.64
N ARG A 176 -1.49 -0.10 -6.85
CA ARG A 176 -1.53 -0.16 -5.39
C ARG A 176 -1.02 1.14 -4.78
N ILE A 177 -1.70 1.56 -3.72
CA ILE A 177 -1.29 2.59 -2.78
C ILE A 177 -1.03 1.89 -1.44
N GLU A 178 0.15 2.08 -0.88
CA GLU A 178 0.58 1.53 0.41
C GLU A 178 0.93 2.70 1.33
N ILE A 179 0.38 2.72 2.54
CA ILE A 179 0.64 3.73 3.57
C ILE A 179 1.11 3.03 4.83
N ARG A 180 2.32 3.32 5.30
CA ARG A 180 2.79 2.86 6.60
C ARG A 180 2.54 3.94 7.66
N ILE A 181 1.95 3.54 8.77
CA ILE A 181 1.68 4.38 9.93
C ILE A 181 2.29 3.69 11.16
N ASP A 182 3.09 4.45 11.89
CA ASP A 182 3.73 4.05 13.13
C ASP A 182 3.05 4.72 14.34
N ASN A 183 3.42 4.28 15.54
CA ASN A 183 2.83 4.69 16.81
C ASN A 183 1.30 4.52 16.85
N VAL A 184 0.83 3.36 16.39
CA VAL A 184 -0.60 3.03 16.34
C VAL A 184 -1.13 2.66 17.73
N HIS A 185 -1.99 3.51 18.28
CA HIS A 185 -2.74 3.26 19.52
C HIS A 185 -4.18 3.75 19.37
N GLY A 186 -5.17 2.95 19.82
CA GLY A 186 -6.58 3.34 19.72
C GLY A 186 -7.04 3.68 18.29
N GLY A 187 -8.01 4.58 18.15
CA GLY A 187 -8.47 5.04 16.82
C GLY A 187 -7.46 5.95 16.11
N PRO A 188 -7.58 6.14 14.79
CA PRO A 188 -6.73 7.07 14.05
C PRO A 188 -6.98 8.53 14.45
N GLY A 189 -6.10 9.43 14.03
CA GLY A 189 -6.12 10.87 14.33
C GLY A 189 -5.65 11.24 15.75
N SER A 190 -5.05 10.30 16.48
CA SER A 190 -4.81 10.39 17.93
C SER A 190 -3.32 10.38 18.31
N GLY A 191 -2.44 10.69 17.37
CA GLY A 191 -0.99 10.84 17.60
C GLY A 191 -0.12 9.76 16.96
N GLU A 192 -0.70 8.93 16.10
CA GLU A 192 0.03 8.11 15.14
C GLU A 192 0.77 8.98 14.11
N GLU A 193 1.82 8.43 13.50
CA GLU A 193 2.68 9.13 12.55
C GLU A 193 2.72 8.38 11.23
N ILE A 194 2.46 9.09 10.12
CA ILE A 194 2.71 8.51 8.79
C ILE A 194 4.21 8.37 8.64
N ASN A 195 4.67 7.19 8.26
CA ASN A 195 6.06 6.92 7.96
C ASN A 195 6.34 7.17 6.46
N TYR A 196 5.60 6.48 5.58
CA TYR A 196 5.75 6.65 4.14
C TYR A 196 4.46 6.34 3.38
N VAL A 197 4.46 6.75 2.11
CA VAL A 197 3.51 6.29 1.09
C VAL A 197 4.26 5.74 -0.12
N VAL A 198 3.83 4.59 -0.63
CA VAL A 198 4.31 3.98 -1.88
C VAL A 198 3.14 3.84 -2.84
N ILE A 199 3.35 4.17 -4.10
CA ILE A 199 2.41 3.91 -5.18
C ILE A 199 3.09 3.12 -6.29
N THR A 200 2.35 2.24 -6.93
CA THR A 200 2.84 1.56 -8.13
C THR A 200 2.64 2.44 -9.37
N ARG A 201 3.64 2.44 -10.24
CA ARG A 201 3.63 3.07 -11.55
C ARG A 201 4.27 2.11 -12.53
N HIS A 202 3.46 1.27 -13.18
CA HIS A 202 3.95 0.09 -13.89
C HIS A 202 4.82 -0.81 -12.97
N SER A 203 6.12 -0.91 -13.25
CA SER A 203 7.07 -1.69 -12.44
C SER A 203 7.81 -0.84 -11.40
N LEU A 204 7.57 0.48 -11.34
CA LEU A 204 8.15 1.39 -10.36
C LEU A 204 7.32 1.42 -9.08
N HIS A 205 8.00 1.30 -7.94
CA HIS A 205 7.42 1.54 -6.61
C HIS A 205 7.81 2.94 -6.17
N ASN A 206 7.09 3.94 -6.67
CA ASN A 206 7.38 5.32 -6.37
C ASN A 206 7.03 5.61 -4.91
N ALA A 207 7.99 6.08 -4.14
CA ALA A 207 7.92 6.09 -2.71
C ALA A 207 8.31 7.45 -2.13
N ARG A 208 7.57 7.88 -1.11
CA ARG A 208 7.75 9.17 -0.43
C ARG A 208 7.73 8.94 1.07
N GLU A 209 8.81 9.36 1.73
CA GLU A 209 8.90 9.42 3.19
C GLU A 209 8.02 10.58 3.68
N TYR A 210 7.50 10.51 4.90
CA TYR A 210 6.74 11.61 5.49
C TYR A 210 7.57 12.31 6.59
N PRO A 211 7.63 13.66 6.61
CA PRO A 211 7.06 14.59 5.63
C PRO A 211 7.93 14.73 4.36
N ASP A 212 7.29 14.69 3.20
CA ASP A 212 7.87 15.09 1.91
C ASP A 212 7.00 16.24 1.35
N PRO A 213 7.60 17.33 0.81
CA PRO A 213 6.85 18.46 0.27
C PRO A 213 5.93 18.11 -0.91
N ASP A 214 6.23 17.03 -1.63
CA ASP A 214 5.45 16.53 -2.77
C ASP A 214 4.41 15.48 -2.32
N LEU A 215 4.35 15.13 -1.03
CA LEU A 215 3.39 14.18 -0.46
C LEU A 215 2.28 14.93 0.29
N ASN A 216 1.17 15.17 -0.40
CA ASN A 216 0.07 15.98 0.11
C ASN A 216 -1.17 15.16 0.49
N PHE A 217 -1.92 15.69 1.47
CA PHE A 217 -3.11 15.06 2.01
C PHE A 217 -4.29 16.03 2.04
N MET A 218 -5.46 15.58 1.61
CA MET A 218 -6.73 16.19 1.98
C MET A 218 -7.00 15.84 3.45
N THR A 219 -7.12 16.85 4.31
CA THR A 219 -7.40 16.65 5.73
C THR A 219 -8.78 17.19 6.06
N THR A 220 -9.60 16.34 6.67
CA THR A 220 -10.93 16.65 7.22
C THR A 220 -10.90 16.41 8.74
N SER A 221 -12.01 16.62 9.45
CA SER A 221 -12.10 16.12 10.84
C SER A 221 -12.30 14.61 10.91
N ALA A 222 -12.72 13.98 9.81
CA ALA A 222 -12.98 12.55 9.72
C ALA A 222 -11.81 11.73 9.14
N GLY A 223 -10.83 12.36 8.50
CA GLY A 223 -9.77 11.66 7.78
C GLY A 223 -8.58 12.50 7.33
N LYS A 224 -7.53 11.80 6.91
CA LYS A 224 -6.28 12.33 6.34
C LYS A 224 -5.93 11.51 5.10
N HIS A 225 -6.47 11.93 3.97
CA HIS A 225 -6.47 11.19 2.71
C HIS A 225 -5.30 11.60 1.83
N VAL A 226 -4.43 10.66 1.46
CA VAL A 226 -3.37 10.96 0.49
C VAL A 226 -4.00 11.35 -0.85
N MET A 227 -3.47 12.39 -1.50
CA MET A 227 -3.96 12.85 -2.79
C MET A 227 -3.14 12.21 -3.91
N ILE A 228 -3.81 11.36 -4.71
CA ILE A 228 -3.20 10.58 -5.79
C ILE A 228 -3.85 10.98 -7.11
N TRP A 229 -3.05 11.14 -8.15
CA TRP A 229 -3.52 11.28 -9.52
C TRP A 229 -3.41 9.94 -10.25
N GLN A 230 -4.38 9.59 -11.07
CA GLN A 230 -4.36 8.37 -11.89
C GLN A 230 -4.53 8.69 -13.37
N ALA A 231 -3.69 8.06 -14.19
CA ALA A 231 -3.79 8.12 -15.65
C ALA A 231 -5.05 7.43 -16.20
N ASP A 232 -5.37 7.72 -17.45
CA ASP A 232 -6.40 7.02 -18.21
C ASP A 232 -5.96 5.59 -18.59
N TRP A 233 -6.90 4.77 -19.09
CA TRP A 233 -6.70 3.34 -19.38
C TRP A 233 -5.89 3.04 -20.66
N ASP A 234 -5.69 4.02 -21.55
CA ASP A 234 -5.02 3.82 -22.84
C ASP A 234 -3.52 4.18 -22.77
N PHE A 235 -2.77 3.92 -23.84
CA PHE A 235 -1.34 4.20 -23.90
C PHE A 235 -1.02 5.55 -24.51
N ASN A 236 -0.05 6.21 -23.88
CA ASN A 236 0.54 7.42 -24.39
C ASN A 236 2.07 7.34 -24.26
N PRO A 237 2.84 7.37 -25.36
CA PRO A 237 4.30 7.30 -25.27
C PRO A 237 4.96 8.58 -24.72
N PHE A 238 4.19 9.65 -24.50
CA PHE A 238 4.72 10.97 -24.11
C PHE A 238 4.12 11.54 -22.83
N ASN A 239 3.10 10.90 -22.26
CA ASN A 239 2.45 11.33 -21.03
C ASN A 239 2.19 10.09 -20.16
N PRO A 240 2.00 10.26 -18.85
CA PRO A 240 1.48 9.20 -18.00
C PRO A 240 0.27 8.52 -18.62
N SER A 241 0.22 7.20 -18.58
CA SER A 241 -0.79 6.41 -19.30
C SER A 241 -1.04 5.07 -18.61
N GLN A 242 -1.94 4.25 -19.13
CA GLN A 242 -2.16 2.87 -18.67
C GLN A 242 -2.32 2.77 -17.14
N GLY A 243 -3.24 3.54 -16.58
CA GLY A 243 -3.63 3.43 -15.17
C GLY A 243 -2.60 3.89 -14.13
N GLU A 244 -1.42 4.35 -14.55
CA GLU A 244 -0.33 4.79 -13.67
C GLU A 244 -0.80 5.71 -12.52
N LEU A 245 -0.29 5.47 -11.31
CA LEU A 245 -0.49 6.33 -10.16
C LEU A 245 0.64 7.34 -9.98
N HIS A 246 0.28 8.56 -9.58
CA HIS A 246 1.20 9.64 -9.29
C HIS A 246 0.82 10.41 -8.03
N PHE A 247 1.80 10.96 -7.31
CA PHE A 247 1.52 11.86 -6.18
C PHE A 247 1.06 13.22 -6.71
N VAL A 248 0.05 13.81 -6.06
CA VAL A 248 -0.38 15.19 -6.31
C VAL A 248 0.50 16.14 -5.49
N GLU A 249 1.17 17.06 -6.18
CA GLU A 249 2.14 17.98 -5.56
C GLU A 249 1.47 19.28 -5.07
N GLU A 250 0.27 19.60 -5.54
CA GLU A 250 -0.53 20.68 -4.95
C GLU A 250 -0.92 20.37 -3.50
N SER A 251 -0.80 21.39 -2.65
CA SER A 251 -1.34 21.30 -1.30
C SER A 251 -2.87 21.24 -1.32
N TRP A 252 -3.46 20.73 -0.24
CA TRP A 252 -4.93 20.72 -0.12
C TRP A 252 -5.54 22.13 -0.23
N SER A 253 -4.83 23.14 0.25
CA SER A 253 -5.27 24.54 0.13
C SER A 253 -5.27 25.03 -1.32
N ASP A 254 -4.32 24.58 -2.14
CA ASP A 254 -4.27 24.91 -3.57
C ASP A 254 -5.41 24.23 -4.32
N ILE A 255 -5.68 22.96 -4.03
CA ILE A 255 -6.84 22.24 -4.60
C ILE A 255 -8.17 22.92 -4.25
N THR A 256 -8.35 23.33 -2.99
CA THR A 256 -9.54 24.07 -2.57
C THR A 256 -9.66 25.40 -3.30
N ALA A 257 -8.54 26.10 -3.55
CA ALA A 257 -8.53 27.33 -4.33
C ALA A 257 -8.83 27.10 -5.82
N LEU A 258 -8.39 25.97 -6.40
CA LEU A 258 -8.76 25.58 -7.77
C LEU A 258 -10.27 25.40 -7.89
N ASP A 259 -10.88 24.68 -6.94
CA ASP A 259 -12.31 24.41 -6.91
C ASP A 259 -13.13 25.70 -6.72
N ALA A 260 -12.78 26.51 -5.71
CA ALA A 260 -13.50 27.75 -5.40
C ALA A 260 -13.46 28.78 -6.54
N ASN A 261 -12.38 28.81 -7.32
CA ASN A 261 -12.24 29.72 -8.46
C ASN A 261 -12.79 29.14 -9.78
N ASN A 262 -13.34 27.93 -9.74
CA ASN A 262 -13.74 27.18 -10.91
C ASN A 262 -12.64 27.12 -11.99
N ALA A 263 -11.39 26.95 -11.55
CA ALA A 263 -10.22 26.92 -12.43
C ALA A 263 -10.23 25.66 -13.32
N THR A 264 -9.34 25.61 -14.31
CA THR A 264 -9.13 24.35 -15.05
C THR A 264 -8.63 23.26 -14.11
N ALA A 265 -9.28 22.10 -14.15
CA ALA A 265 -8.94 20.89 -13.40
C ALA A 265 -7.62 20.29 -13.88
N LYS A 266 -6.53 20.67 -13.21
CA LYS A 266 -5.19 20.13 -13.43
C LYS A 266 -4.33 20.29 -12.18
N VAL A 267 -3.42 19.33 -11.98
CA VAL A 267 -2.50 19.23 -10.85
C VAL A 267 -1.10 18.88 -11.34
N ASP A 268 -0.06 19.41 -10.71
CA ASP A 268 1.31 18.97 -10.86
C ASP A 268 1.48 17.57 -10.22
N ILE A 269 2.17 16.70 -10.94
CA ILE A 269 2.38 15.31 -10.53
C ILE A 269 3.86 14.93 -10.65
N ASN A 270 4.42 14.25 -9.64
CA ASN A 270 5.74 13.61 -9.64
C ASN A 270 6.89 14.38 -10.35
N ASN A 271 6.91 15.72 -10.30
CA ASN A 271 7.82 16.60 -11.03
C ASN A 271 7.76 16.47 -12.57
N GLU A 272 6.67 15.92 -13.11
CA GLU A 272 6.39 15.77 -14.55
C GLU A 272 5.51 16.93 -15.10
N GLY A 273 5.02 17.79 -14.20
CA GLY A 273 4.24 18.98 -14.52
C GLY A 273 2.73 18.75 -14.46
N LYS A 274 1.96 19.74 -14.93
CA LYS A 274 0.50 19.75 -14.78
C LYS A 274 -0.21 18.74 -15.68
N SER A 275 -0.86 17.78 -15.03
CA SER A 275 -1.77 16.80 -15.62
C SER A 275 -3.23 17.13 -15.33
N ARG A 276 -4.09 16.86 -16.31
CA ARG A 276 -5.53 17.13 -16.20
C ARG A 276 -6.22 16.00 -15.46
N PHE A 277 -7.36 16.31 -14.85
CA PHE A 277 -8.26 15.29 -14.31
C PHE A 277 -9.70 15.66 -14.62
N HIS A 278 -10.55 14.64 -14.66
CA HIS A 278 -11.96 14.75 -15.01
C HIS A 278 -12.86 14.07 -13.98
N TYR A 279 -12.27 13.24 -13.14
CA TYR A 279 -12.91 12.57 -12.03
C TYR A 279 -12.20 12.88 -10.72
N ILE A 280 -12.97 12.94 -9.64
CA ILE A 280 -12.48 12.85 -8.27
C ILE A 280 -13.25 11.74 -7.57
N PHE A 281 -12.52 10.74 -7.08
CA PHE A 281 -13.01 9.58 -6.37
C PHE A 281 -12.70 9.71 -4.87
N VAL A 282 -13.70 9.52 -4.02
CA VAL A 282 -13.58 9.58 -2.55
C VAL A 282 -14.31 8.44 -1.87
N ASP A 283 -13.85 8.04 -0.69
CA ASP A 283 -14.45 6.97 0.11
C ASP A 283 -15.88 7.34 0.52
N GLN A 284 -16.84 6.45 0.21
CA GLN A 284 -18.24 6.62 0.54
C GLN A 284 -18.53 6.68 2.05
N SER A 285 -17.65 6.06 2.87
CA SER A 285 -17.77 6.07 4.32
C SER A 285 -17.31 7.39 4.93
N ASP A 286 -16.46 8.17 4.23
CA ASP A 286 -16.11 9.52 4.67
C ASP A 286 -17.19 10.52 4.25
N THR A 287 -18.10 10.78 5.18
CA THR A 287 -19.20 11.73 4.99
C THR A 287 -18.70 13.16 4.81
N GLU A 288 -17.57 13.56 5.41
CA GLU A 288 -17.03 14.93 5.26
C GLU A 288 -16.41 15.13 3.88
N ALA A 289 -15.60 14.19 3.41
CA ALA A 289 -15.02 14.22 2.07
C ALA A 289 -16.10 14.13 0.98
N THR A 290 -17.07 13.22 1.16
CA THR A 290 -18.22 13.07 0.26
C THR A 290 -19.04 14.36 0.17
N ASN A 291 -19.33 15.01 1.30
CA ASN A 291 -20.08 16.27 1.32
C ASN A 291 -19.27 17.43 0.73
N PHE A 292 -17.97 17.52 1.02
CA PHE A 292 -17.11 18.57 0.48
C PHE A 292 -17.10 18.52 -1.05
N TRP A 293 -16.92 17.34 -1.62
CA TRP A 293 -16.88 17.15 -3.07
C TRP A 293 -18.24 16.98 -3.73
N GLN A 294 -19.32 16.85 -2.95
CA GLN A 294 -20.65 16.49 -3.45
C GLN A 294 -20.61 15.22 -4.32
N ALA A 295 -19.81 14.24 -3.87
CA ALA A 295 -19.60 13.00 -4.60
C ALA A 295 -20.87 12.13 -4.58
N GLN A 296 -21.09 11.38 -5.66
CA GLN A 296 -22.28 10.54 -5.84
C GLN A 296 -21.88 9.10 -6.17
N ALA A 297 -22.63 8.14 -5.66
CA ALA A 297 -22.54 6.77 -6.14
C ALA A 297 -23.04 6.66 -7.58
N ILE A 298 -22.43 5.78 -8.38
CA ILE A 298 -22.92 5.45 -9.71
C ILE A 298 -24.16 4.58 -9.57
N GLN A 299 -25.19 4.95 -10.33
CA GLN A 299 -26.48 4.27 -10.42
C GLN A 299 -26.94 4.28 -11.87
N ASN A 300 -27.81 3.34 -12.25
CA ASN A 300 -28.31 3.25 -13.63
C ASN A 300 -28.93 4.56 -14.14
N ASP A 301 -29.61 5.33 -13.28
CA ASP A 301 -30.28 6.57 -13.64
C ASP A 301 -29.34 7.79 -13.75
N ASN A 302 -28.18 7.76 -13.10
CA ASN A 302 -27.20 8.85 -13.09
C ASN A 302 -25.91 8.53 -13.87
N ALA A 303 -25.68 7.28 -14.28
CA ALA A 303 -24.48 6.78 -14.95
C ALA A 303 -24.05 7.67 -16.13
N SER A 304 -24.98 7.98 -17.04
CA SER A 304 -24.73 8.87 -18.18
C SER A 304 -24.22 10.26 -17.76
N SER A 305 -24.73 10.79 -16.64
CA SER A 305 -24.35 12.11 -16.14
C SER A 305 -23.01 12.10 -15.40
N LEU A 306 -22.62 10.96 -14.83
CA LEU A 306 -21.37 10.75 -14.14
C LEU A 306 -20.24 10.31 -15.07
N ALA A 307 -20.53 9.87 -16.30
CA ALA A 307 -19.51 9.72 -17.33
C ALA A 307 -18.99 11.11 -17.77
N SER A 308 -17.68 11.25 -17.85
CA SER A 308 -17.00 12.49 -18.23
C SER A 308 -17.29 12.84 -19.69
N GLY A 309 -17.18 11.85 -20.59
CA GLY A 309 -17.27 12.03 -22.03
C GLY A 309 -16.21 12.99 -22.58
N LYS A 310 -15.05 13.06 -21.93
CA LYS A 310 -13.94 13.93 -22.30
C LYS A 310 -12.72 13.11 -22.66
N ASP A 311 -11.99 13.57 -23.68
CA ASP A 311 -10.66 13.06 -24.00
C ASP A 311 -9.60 13.55 -22.99
N GLN A 312 -8.47 12.87 -22.95
CA GLN A 312 -7.40 13.14 -21.98
C GLN A 312 -6.75 14.53 -22.12
N TYR A 313 -6.90 15.20 -23.27
CA TYR A 313 -6.37 16.54 -23.53
C TYR A 313 -7.39 17.65 -23.25
N SER A 314 -8.65 17.31 -23.04
CA SER A 314 -9.72 18.26 -22.72
C SER A 314 -9.48 18.88 -21.35
N GLY A 315 -9.16 20.18 -21.32
CA GLY A 315 -9.17 20.96 -20.09
C GLY A 315 -10.60 21.32 -19.71
N VAL A 316 -11.06 20.83 -18.55
CA VAL A 316 -12.39 21.15 -18.01
C VAL A 316 -12.27 22.07 -16.80
N PRO A 317 -13.23 22.96 -16.55
CA PRO A 317 -13.30 23.68 -15.28
C PRO A 317 -13.66 22.73 -14.12
N MET A 318 -13.31 23.06 -12.88
CA MET A 318 -13.61 22.25 -11.69
C MET A 318 -15.11 21.91 -11.54
N SER A 319 -15.99 22.80 -12.00
CA SER A 319 -17.45 22.60 -12.02
C SER A 319 -17.92 21.51 -12.99
N GLU A 320 -17.08 21.09 -13.94
CA GLU A 320 -17.37 19.99 -14.88
C GLU A 320 -16.74 18.66 -14.45
N VAL A 321 -15.87 18.65 -13.43
CA VAL A 321 -15.25 17.43 -12.90
C VAL A 321 -16.31 16.56 -12.22
N LYS A 322 -16.37 15.29 -12.59
CA LYS A 322 -17.29 14.29 -12.04
C LYS A 322 -16.81 13.82 -10.68
N ARG A 323 -17.72 13.75 -9.71
CA ARG A 323 -17.40 13.48 -8.30
C ARG A 323 -18.10 12.19 -7.90
N ILE A 324 -17.32 11.16 -7.64
CA ILE A 324 -17.83 9.80 -7.53
C ILE A 324 -17.37 9.20 -6.21
N THR A 325 -18.25 8.49 -5.52
CA THR A 325 -17.85 7.73 -4.33
C THR A 325 -17.31 6.35 -4.71
N TYR A 326 -16.34 5.85 -3.97
CA TYR A 326 -15.92 4.44 -4.02
C TYR A 326 -16.15 3.75 -2.68
N GLU A 327 -16.23 2.42 -2.71
CA GLU A 327 -16.26 1.58 -1.52
C GLU A 327 -14.91 0.91 -1.25
N LEU A 328 -14.68 0.55 0.01
CA LEU A 328 -13.60 -0.36 0.38
C LEU A 328 -14.19 -1.77 0.50
N GLN A 329 -13.57 -2.72 -0.18
CA GLN A 329 -13.81 -4.17 -0.01
C GLN A 329 -12.52 -4.83 0.47
N ASP A 330 -12.61 -6.05 0.98
CA ASP A 330 -11.41 -6.78 1.38
C ASP A 330 -10.72 -7.39 0.17
N LEU A 331 -9.39 -7.33 0.17
CA LEU A 331 -8.62 -8.11 -0.81
C LEU A 331 -8.91 -9.62 -0.66
N ALA A 332 -9.34 -10.05 0.53
CA ALA A 332 -9.71 -11.43 0.83
C ALA A 332 -10.93 -11.93 0.02
N ASP A 333 -11.87 -11.04 -0.35
CA ASP A 333 -13.09 -11.39 -1.10
C ASP A 333 -12.80 -12.02 -2.44
N ILE A 334 -11.71 -11.57 -3.07
CA ILE A 334 -11.32 -12.00 -4.40
C ILE A 334 -10.24 -13.08 -4.37
N ILE A 335 -9.75 -13.51 -3.19
CA ILE A 335 -8.77 -14.62 -3.09
C ILE A 335 -9.32 -15.93 -3.69
N PRO A 336 -10.57 -16.34 -3.42
CA PRO A 336 -11.12 -17.58 -3.95
C PRO A 336 -11.21 -17.61 -5.48
N THR A 337 -11.25 -16.45 -6.14
CA THR A 337 -11.31 -16.40 -7.62
C THR A 337 -10.06 -16.98 -8.27
N HIS A 338 -8.92 -16.94 -7.57
CA HIS A 338 -7.67 -17.56 -8.02
C HIS A 338 -7.64 -19.09 -7.85
N LEU A 339 -8.73 -19.72 -7.40
CA LEU A 339 -8.85 -21.19 -7.37
C LEU A 339 -9.45 -21.75 -8.66
N ASP A 340 -10.03 -20.91 -9.53
CA ASP A 340 -10.73 -21.36 -10.72
C ASP A 340 -9.83 -21.32 -11.98
N PRO A 341 -9.42 -22.49 -12.51
CA PRO A 341 -8.62 -22.56 -13.74
C PRO A 341 -9.40 -22.18 -15.01
N ALA A 342 -10.71 -21.92 -14.93
CA ALA A 342 -11.48 -21.36 -16.05
C ALA A 342 -11.18 -19.87 -16.26
N ASN A 343 -10.72 -19.17 -15.22
CA ASN A 343 -10.44 -17.73 -15.22
C ASN A 343 -8.94 -17.42 -15.23
N TRP A 344 -8.12 -18.36 -14.79
CA TRP A 344 -6.68 -18.17 -14.62
C TRP A 344 -5.89 -19.40 -15.11
N LYS A 345 -4.68 -19.17 -15.63
CA LYS A 345 -3.69 -20.17 -16.03
C LYS A 345 -2.40 -19.97 -15.23
N ASP A 346 -1.47 -20.93 -15.34
CA ASP A 346 -0.26 -21.07 -14.53
C ASP A 346 -0.54 -21.16 -13.02
N ASP A 347 0.29 -21.89 -12.28
CA ASP A 347 0.03 -22.15 -10.86
C ASP A 347 1.17 -21.73 -9.94
N LEU A 348 0.77 -21.39 -8.71
CA LEU A 348 1.59 -21.03 -7.57
C LEU A 348 1.05 -21.78 -6.36
N SER A 349 1.91 -22.46 -5.62
CA SER A 349 1.52 -23.10 -4.36
C SER A 349 1.82 -22.21 -3.15
N VAL A 350 0.83 -22.08 -2.26
CA VAL A 350 0.94 -21.35 -0.98
C VAL A 350 0.54 -22.27 0.16
N ASN A 351 1.36 -22.32 1.20
CA ASN A 351 1.06 -22.98 2.46
C ASN A 351 0.21 -22.06 3.33
N MET A 352 -1.09 -22.34 3.36
CA MET A 352 -2.12 -21.63 4.12
C MET A 352 -2.08 -22.08 5.59
N VAL A 353 -1.68 -21.16 6.46
CA VAL A 353 -1.59 -21.39 7.92
C VAL A 353 -2.92 -21.06 8.60
N THR A 354 -3.67 -20.10 8.06
CA THR A 354 -5.05 -19.79 8.46
C THR A 354 -5.99 -19.96 7.27
N PRO A 355 -7.26 -20.35 7.51
CA PRO A 355 -8.25 -20.39 6.44
C PRO A 355 -8.57 -18.98 5.95
N VAL A 356 -9.09 -18.89 4.73
CA VAL A 356 -9.84 -17.71 4.25
C VAL A 356 -11.32 -18.07 4.34
N THR A 357 -12.11 -17.18 4.93
CA THR A 357 -13.57 -17.32 5.04
C THR A 357 -14.27 -16.18 4.33
N ASP A 358 -15.54 -16.37 3.97
CA ASP A 358 -16.44 -15.28 3.58
C ASP A 358 -16.84 -14.43 4.81
N GLU A 359 -17.63 -13.38 4.57
CA GLU A 359 -18.16 -12.46 5.57
C GLU A 359 -19.11 -13.13 6.59
N ASN A 360 -19.67 -14.29 6.24
CA ASN A 360 -20.52 -15.12 7.10
C ASN A 360 -19.73 -16.17 7.91
N GLY A 361 -18.41 -16.26 7.69
CA GLY A 361 -17.54 -17.26 8.29
C GLY A 361 -17.58 -18.63 7.60
N THR A 362 -18.18 -18.73 6.41
CA THR A 362 -18.10 -19.91 5.53
C THR A 362 -16.67 -20.07 5.05
N LEU A 363 -16.18 -21.31 5.05
CA LEU A 363 -14.84 -21.62 4.59
C LEU A 363 -14.73 -21.56 3.05
N GLU A 364 -13.91 -20.65 2.54
CA GLU A 364 -13.61 -20.50 1.10
C GLU A 364 -12.27 -21.15 0.74
N VAL A 365 -11.24 -20.93 1.56
CA VAL A 365 -9.92 -21.57 1.39
C VAL A 365 -9.49 -22.27 2.66
N SER A 366 -9.23 -23.57 2.57
CA SER A 366 -8.76 -24.39 3.70
C SER A 366 -7.29 -24.12 4.04
N THR A 367 -6.90 -24.42 5.29
CA THR A 367 -5.49 -24.52 5.68
C THR A 367 -4.79 -25.68 4.98
N GLY A 368 -3.47 -25.58 4.81
CA GLY A 368 -2.63 -26.55 4.11
C GLY A 368 -2.05 -25.97 2.82
N VAL A 369 -1.40 -26.81 2.02
CA VAL A 369 -0.89 -26.37 0.72
C VAL A 369 -2.05 -26.23 -0.26
N THR A 370 -2.27 -25.00 -0.72
CA THR A 370 -3.28 -24.63 -1.70
C THR A 370 -2.59 -24.16 -2.97
N THR A 371 -3.08 -24.62 -4.11
CA THR A 371 -2.63 -24.18 -5.43
C THR A 371 -3.56 -23.07 -5.92
N PHE A 372 -2.97 -21.92 -6.21
CA PHE A 372 -3.65 -20.77 -6.82
C PHE A 372 -3.19 -20.62 -8.27
N TYR A 373 -4.10 -20.20 -9.13
CA TYR A 373 -3.83 -19.86 -10.52
C TYR A 373 -3.70 -18.35 -10.67
N TYR A 374 -2.71 -17.85 -11.42
CA TYR A 374 -2.37 -16.42 -11.33
C TYR A 374 -2.20 -15.66 -12.64
N THR A 375 -2.01 -16.31 -13.77
CA THR A 375 -1.96 -15.62 -15.06
C THR A 375 -3.37 -15.54 -15.61
N ALA A 376 -3.81 -14.37 -16.09
CA ALA A 376 -5.14 -14.22 -16.65
C ALA A 376 -5.34 -15.18 -17.83
N LEU A 377 -6.50 -15.82 -17.88
CA LEU A 377 -6.92 -16.59 -19.03
C LEU A 377 -7.83 -15.70 -19.86
N ASP A 378 -7.36 -15.25 -21.02
CA ASP A 378 -8.19 -14.54 -21.99
C ASP A 378 -8.46 -15.45 -23.18
N THR A 379 -9.74 -15.73 -23.44
CA THR A 379 -10.13 -16.65 -24.51
C THR A 379 -10.03 -16.04 -25.91
N GLN A 380 -9.90 -14.72 -25.99
CA GLN A 380 -9.78 -13.95 -27.23
C GLN A 380 -8.36 -13.49 -27.50
N ASP A 381 -7.54 -13.36 -26.45
CA ASP A 381 -6.11 -13.13 -26.53
C ASP A 381 -5.32 -14.29 -25.90
N PRO A 382 -4.97 -15.34 -26.67
CA PRO A 382 -4.26 -16.49 -26.12
C PRO A 382 -2.84 -16.13 -25.62
N ASP A 383 -2.31 -14.99 -26.05
CA ASP A 383 -0.99 -14.48 -25.66
C ASP A 383 -1.06 -13.61 -24.39
N GLU A 384 -2.24 -13.40 -23.80
CA GLU A 384 -2.41 -12.69 -22.53
C GLU A 384 -1.52 -13.30 -21.43
N ASP A 385 -0.77 -12.45 -20.74
CA ASP A 385 0.21 -12.84 -19.73
C ASP A 385 0.08 -12.04 -18.41
N ARG A 386 -1.02 -11.28 -18.25
CA ARG A 386 -1.25 -10.48 -17.05
C ARG A 386 -1.30 -11.33 -15.81
N LYS A 387 -0.46 -10.98 -14.85
CA LYS A 387 -0.41 -11.63 -13.55
C LYS A 387 -1.41 -10.97 -12.63
N GLY A 388 -2.34 -11.77 -12.09
CA GLY A 388 -3.19 -11.40 -10.99
C GLY A 388 -2.39 -11.09 -9.71
N TYR A 389 -3.07 -10.44 -8.77
CA TYR A 389 -2.43 -9.77 -7.64
C TYR A 389 -1.65 -10.72 -6.72
N ILE A 390 -2.06 -11.98 -6.56
CA ILE A 390 -1.32 -12.97 -5.74
C ILE A 390 0.11 -13.24 -6.24
N ARG A 391 0.38 -12.99 -7.53
CA ARG A 391 1.72 -13.11 -8.14
C ARG A 391 2.41 -11.76 -8.34
N LYS A 392 1.84 -10.66 -7.86
CA LYS A 392 2.50 -9.36 -7.89
C LYS A 392 3.46 -9.24 -6.70
N HIS A 393 4.60 -8.61 -6.92
CA HIS A 393 5.69 -8.58 -5.93
C HIS A 393 5.29 -7.72 -4.73
N TRP A 394 4.50 -6.69 -5.00
CA TRP A 394 3.88 -5.87 -4.00
C TRP A 394 2.92 -6.62 -3.07
N PHE A 395 2.28 -7.72 -3.50
CA PHE A 395 1.42 -8.51 -2.60
C PHE A 395 2.21 -9.11 -1.44
N TRP A 396 3.50 -9.38 -1.67
CA TRP A 396 4.45 -9.94 -0.72
C TRP A 396 5.41 -8.90 -0.14
N GLY A 397 5.28 -7.62 -0.53
CA GLY A 397 6.20 -6.55 -0.14
C GLY A 397 7.60 -6.65 -0.75
N VAL A 398 7.85 -7.56 -1.71
CA VAL A 398 9.20 -7.86 -2.21
C VAL A 398 9.60 -6.99 -3.40
N TYR A 399 9.76 -5.70 -3.17
CA TYR A 399 10.15 -4.72 -4.18
C TYR A 399 11.24 -3.80 -3.67
N ILE A 400 11.97 -3.13 -4.56
CA ILE A 400 12.96 -2.13 -4.14
C ILE A 400 12.29 -0.78 -3.96
N TYR A 401 12.44 -0.16 -2.79
CA TYR A 401 11.80 1.09 -2.43
C TYR A 401 12.28 2.23 -3.34
N GLY A 402 11.34 2.90 -4.04
CA GLY A 402 11.66 4.02 -4.92
C GLY A 402 12.38 3.64 -6.22
N THR A 403 12.29 2.37 -6.66
CA THR A 403 13.02 1.83 -7.84
C THR A 403 12.10 1.03 -8.78
N GLU A 404 12.47 0.98 -10.07
CA GLU A 404 11.73 0.29 -11.13
C GLU A 404 12.20 -1.14 -11.35
N GLY A 405 11.26 -2.07 -11.58
CA GLY A 405 11.52 -3.38 -12.17
C GLY A 405 12.11 -4.43 -11.23
N ASP A 406 12.68 -3.99 -10.12
CA ASP A 406 13.42 -4.85 -9.23
C ASP A 406 12.53 -5.42 -8.11
N ASN A 407 12.53 -6.74 -8.03
CA ASN A 407 11.88 -7.53 -6.99
C ASN A 407 12.79 -8.71 -6.62
N PHE A 408 12.58 -9.26 -5.43
CA PHE A 408 13.45 -10.29 -4.87
C PHE A 408 12.65 -11.51 -4.42
N TYR A 409 11.88 -12.09 -5.35
CA TYR A 409 11.11 -13.31 -5.11
C TYR A 409 11.92 -14.49 -4.59
N SER A 410 13.22 -14.55 -4.89
CA SER A 410 14.11 -15.60 -4.36
C SER A 410 14.05 -15.67 -2.84
N GLU A 411 13.82 -14.53 -2.18
CA GLU A 411 13.76 -14.43 -0.74
C GLU A 411 12.45 -14.99 -0.17
N LEU A 412 11.40 -15.18 -0.97
CA LEU A 412 10.22 -15.92 -0.51
C LEU A 412 10.53 -17.42 -0.30
N GLY A 413 11.66 -17.89 -0.81
CA GLY A 413 12.05 -19.30 -0.80
C GLY A 413 11.40 -20.09 -1.94
N THR A 414 11.65 -21.39 -1.94
CA THR A 414 11.02 -22.32 -2.89
C THR A 414 9.57 -22.54 -2.52
N GLU A 415 8.72 -22.69 -3.53
CA GLU A 415 7.32 -23.05 -3.30
C GLU A 415 7.18 -24.40 -2.55
N PRO A 416 6.14 -24.56 -1.71
CA PRO A 416 5.06 -23.60 -1.48
C PRO A 416 5.52 -22.37 -0.66
N TRP A 417 5.10 -21.17 -1.08
CA TRP A 417 5.33 -19.94 -0.32
C TRP A 417 4.48 -19.93 0.96
N TYR A 418 4.87 -19.16 1.97
CA TYR A 418 4.11 -19.09 3.23
C TYR A 418 3.14 -17.92 3.21
N GLN A 419 1.85 -18.19 3.51
CA GLN A 419 0.74 -17.22 3.45
C GLN A 419 1.06 -15.86 4.11
N HIS A 420 1.61 -15.88 5.33
CA HIS A 420 1.86 -14.68 6.13
C HIS A 420 3.26 -14.10 5.95
N LEU A 421 3.93 -14.44 4.85
CA LEU A 421 5.19 -13.83 4.49
C LEU A 421 4.91 -12.44 3.87
N TYR A 422 5.61 -11.43 4.37
CA TYR A 422 5.56 -10.08 3.83
C TYR A 422 6.84 -9.33 4.21
N PHE A 423 7.43 -8.58 3.27
CA PHE A 423 8.55 -7.70 3.56
C PHE A 423 8.02 -6.30 3.87
N ALA A 424 8.17 -5.87 5.12
CA ALA A 424 7.75 -4.55 5.60
C ALA A 424 8.91 -3.56 5.50
N HIS A 425 8.82 -2.59 4.59
CA HIS A 425 9.81 -1.54 4.43
C HIS A 425 9.82 -0.59 5.64
N ASN A 426 10.98 0.01 5.93
CA ASN A 426 11.16 0.97 7.03
C ASN A 426 10.99 2.44 6.60
N GLY A 427 10.73 2.67 5.32
CA GLY A 427 10.49 4.01 4.76
C GLY A 427 11.73 4.78 4.37
N THR A 428 12.93 4.16 4.36
CA THR A 428 14.16 4.84 3.91
C THR A 428 14.54 4.44 2.50
N ARG A 429 14.89 5.41 1.65
CA ARG A 429 15.40 5.09 0.30
C ARG A 429 16.82 4.50 0.35
N GLY A 430 16.98 3.34 -0.28
CA GLY A 430 18.26 2.65 -0.41
C GLY A 430 19.10 3.04 -1.63
N ASP A 431 20.15 2.25 -1.89
CA ASP A 431 21.02 2.40 -3.06
C ASP A 431 20.48 1.73 -4.35
N GLY A 432 19.29 1.14 -4.26
CA GLY A 432 18.63 0.45 -5.37
C GLY A 432 19.05 -1.03 -5.50
N SER A 433 19.73 -1.61 -4.52
CA SER A 433 20.12 -3.03 -4.52
C SER A 433 19.27 -3.87 -3.58
N VAL A 434 19.08 -5.15 -3.94
CA VAL A 434 18.42 -6.14 -3.08
C VAL A 434 19.20 -6.35 -1.78
N GLU A 435 20.53 -6.28 -1.81
CA GLU A 435 21.38 -6.44 -0.62
C GLU A 435 21.10 -5.34 0.41
N ASP A 436 21.07 -4.07 -0.03
CA ASP A 436 20.74 -2.95 0.85
C ASP A 436 19.29 -3.02 1.35
N GLU A 437 18.33 -3.38 0.49
CA GLU A 437 16.92 -3.54 0.90
C GLU A 437 16.79 -4.52 2.07
N LEU A 438 17.37 -5.71 1.92
CA LEU A 438 17.28 -6.78 2.91
C LEU A 438 18.05 -6.48 4.20
N GLU A 439 19.19 -5.80 4.13
CA GLU A 439 20.02 -5.52 5.30
C GLU A 439 19.55 -4.29 6.07
N ASN A 440 19.08 -3.25 5.36
CA ASN A 440 18.95 -1.90 5.92
C ASN A 440 17.57 -1.26 5.75
N ARG A 441 16.66 -1.80 4.91
CA ARG A 441 15.43 -1.08 4.49
C ARG A 441 14.14 -1.75 4.90
N GLY A 442 14.17 -2.88 5.59
CA GLY A 442 12.94 -3.51 6.05
C GLY A 442 13.17 -4.80 6.82
N ILE A 443 12.08 -5.48 7.13
CA ILE A 443 12.06 -6.76 7.85
C ILE A 443 11.08 -7.73 7.19
N PHE A 444 11.40 -9.02 7.23
CA PHE A 444 10.45 -10.06 6.85
C PHE A 444 9.53 -10.41 8.01
N LEU A 445 8.26 -10.06 7.89
CA LEU A 445 7.18 -10.64 8.69
C LEU A 445 6.96 -12.08 8.22
N GLY A 446 6.88 -13.03 9.14
CA GLY A 446 6.71 -14.46 8.83
C GLY A 446 8.03 -15.24 8.71
N LYS A 447 9.17 -14.65 9.09
CA LYS A 447 10.47 -15.33 9.22
C LYS A 447 11.09 -15.11 10.59
N GLU A 448 11.95 -16.04 11.00
CA GLU A 448 12.82 -15.93 12.18
C GLU A 448 12.05 -15.49 13.44
N GLU A 449 12.44 -14.38 14.07
CA GLU A 449 11.78 -13.85 15.26
C GLU A 449 10.35 -13.36 14.98
N TYR A 450 10.02 -13.04 13.72
CA TYR A 450 8.67 -12.69 13.27
C TYR A 450 7.92 -13.89 12.67
N ALA A 451 8.38 -15.14 12.83
CA ALA A 451 7.74 -16.30 12.20
C ALA A 451 6.25 -16.47 12.57
N ASN A 452 5.86 -16.02 13.77
CA ASN A 452 4.49 -16.12 14.28
C ASN A 452 3.86 -14.74 14.57
N TRP A 453 4.32 -13.68 13.89
CA TRP A 453 3.86 -12.30 14.13
C TRP A 453 2.34 -12.15 14.09
N ASN A 454 1.69 -12.89 13.20
CA ASN A 454 0.24 -12.90 12.97
C ASN A 454 -0.57 -13.65 14.04
N THR A 455 0.07 -14.35 14.99
CA THR A 455 -0.62 -15.17 16.00
C THR A 455 -0.12 -14.99 17.44
N SER A 456 1.11 -14.52 17.66
CA SER A 456 1.72 -14.49 19.00
C SER A 456 1.80 -13.11 19.65
N ASP A 457 1.90 -12.03 18.87
CA ASP A 457 2.22 -10.68 19.39
C ASP A 457 1.18 -9.60 19.02
N GLY A 458 -0.05 -10.00 18.71
CA GLY A 458 -1.13 -9.06 18.36
C GLY A 458 -1.04 -8.49 16.94
N GLY A 459 -0.27 -9.15 16.06
CA GLY A 459 -0.22 -8.85 14.64
C GLY A 459 -1.46 -9.34 13.88
N PHE A 460 -1.66 -8.78 12.69
CA PHE A 460 -2.84 -9.02 11.85
C PHE A 460 -2.46 -8.95 10.36
N ASP A 461 -2.91 -9.92 9.57
CA ASP A 461 -2.66 -9.98 8.13
C ASP A 461 -3.98 -9.96 7.34
N GLY A 462 -4.44 -8.75 7.01
CA GLY A 462 -5.70 -8.49 6.33
C GLY A 462 -5.73 -8.91 4.87
N ARG A 463 -4.62 -9.37 4.28
CA ARG A 463 -4.63 -9.91 2.92
C ARG A 463 -5.49 -11.18 2.79
N TRP A 464 -5.80 -11.81 3.92
CA TRP A 464 -6.45 -13.13 3.99
C TRP A 464 -7.68 -13.15 4.91
N VAL A 465 -8.13 -12.00 5.41
CA VAL A 465 -9.15 -11.89 6.46
C VAL A 465 -10.20 -10.88 6.06
N GLN A 466 -11.47 -11.24 6.32
CA GLN A 466 -12.61 -10.36 6.11
C GLN A 466 -12.76 -9.31 7.20
N LEU A 467 -12.83 -8.04 6.79
CA LEU A 467 -13.07 -6.88 7.61
C LEU A 467 -14.43 -6.26 7.32
N PHE A 468 -14.83 -6.10 6.07
CA PHE A 468 -16.05 -5.43 5.68
C PHE A 468 -17.22 -6.41 5.55
N PRO A 469 -18.44 -5.99 5.92
CA PRO A 469 -19.64 -6.70 5.54
C PRO A 469 -20.00 -6.30 4.10
N ASP A 470 -19.79 -7.21 3.15
CA ASP A 470 -20.00 -6.97 1.71
C ASP A 470 -21.46 -7.03 1.24
#